data_AF-A0A7C4ZP38-F1
#
_entry.id   AF-A0A7C4ZP38-F1
#
_cell.length_a   1.000
_cell.length_b   1.000
_cell.length_c   1.000
_cell.angle_alpha   90.00
_cell.angle_beta   90.00
_cell.angle_gamma   90.00
#
_symmetry.space_group_name_H-M   'P 1'
#
loop_
_entity.id
_entity.type
_entity.pdbx_description
1 polymer ?
#
loop_
_entity_poly.entity_id
_entity_poly.type
_entity_poly.pdbx_seq_one_letter_code
_entity_poly.pdbx_strand_id
1 'polypeptide(L)'
;MSLQQIVGKQTYTTWVEMLRQLVPDGRTHRLAPLIAGMLQYASTLAYEKYGDNPEEGSVAHSLLRAAEAYEPAEAEELLGEVLEQLFSEAKVKYQRMSSRGDDYSIIESALYEFIHWYDMPWEA
;
A
#
# COMPACT_ATOMS: atom_id res chain seq x y z
N MET A 1 -10.48 9.37 8.44
CA MET A 1 -9.11 9.94 8.48
C MET A 1 -8.36 9.46 7.23
N SER A 2 -7.61 10.31 6.52
CA SER A 2 -6.92 9.94 5.27
C SER A 2 -5.46 9.55 5.48
N LEU A 3 -4.87 8.85 4.51
CA LEU A 3 -3.44 8.50 4.52
C LEU A 3 -2.54 9.74 4.68
N GLN A 4 -2.90 10.86 4.04
CA GLN A 4 -2.21 12.14 4.19
C GLN A 4 -2.16 12.64 5.64
N GLN A 5 -3.19 12.40 6.45
CA GLN A 5 -3.23 12.82 7.86
C GLN A 5 -2.33 11.97 8.76
N ILE A 6 -1.97 10.77 8.32
CA ILE A 6 -1.05 9.87 9.01
C ILE A 6 0.39 10.24 8.67
N VAL A 7 0.72 10.28 7.38
CA VAL A 7 2.12 10.44 6.93
C VAL A 7 2.56 11.90 6.80
N GLY A 8 1.62 12.83 6.90
CA GLY A 8 1.83 14.26 6.72
C GLY A 8 1.77 14.71 5.26
N LYS A 9 1.37 15.98 5.07
CA LYS A 9 1.13 16.56 3.73
C LYS A 9 2.35 16.49 2.81
N GLN A 10 3.54 16.80 3.34
CA GLN A 10 4.77 16.82 2.54
C GLN A 10 5.11 15.42 2.01
N THR A 11 5.17 14.42 2.91
CA THR A 11 5.43 13.02 2.56
C THR A 11 4.43 12.49 1.54
N TYR A 12 3.13 12.73 1.79
CA TYR A 12 2.08 12.30 0.88
C TYR A 12 2.22 12.92 -0.52
N THR A 13 2.54 14.22 -0.59
CA THR A 13 2.78 14.90 -1.87
C THR A 13 3.96 14.28 -2.61
N THR A 14 5.06 14.00 -1.90
CA THR A 14 6.23 13.32 -2.47
C THR A 14 5.88 11.94 -2.99
N TRP A 15 5.08 11.16 -2.27
CA TRP A 15 4.63 9.84 -2.71
C TRP A 15 3.78 9.91 -3.98
N VAL A 16 2.83 10.85 -4.04
CA VAL A 16 2.03 11.10 -5.25
C VAL A 16 2.91 11.46 -6.45
N GLU A 17 3.93 12.30 -6.25
CA GLU A 17 4.90 12.65 -7.30
C GLU A 17 5.77 11.47 -7.72
N MET A 18 6.26 10.69 -6.77
CA MET A 18 7.04 9.48 -7.05
C MET A 18 6.22 8.49 -7.88
N LEU A 19 4.99 8.19 -7.48
CA LEU A 19 4.13 7.29 -8.24
C LEU A 19 3.84 7.82 -9.64
N ARG A 20 3.58 9.13 -9.78
CA ARG A 20 3.37 9.76 -11.08
C ARG A 20 4.55 9.57 -12.03
N GLN A 21 5.78 9.63 -11.51
CA GLN A 21 7.00 9.49 -12.31
C GLN A 21 7.40 8.03 -12.56
N LEU A 22 7.20 7.14 -11.57
CA LEU A 22 7.75 5.78 -11.59
C LEU A 22 6.77 4.74 -12.15
N VAL A 23 5.46 4.94 -11.97
CA VAL A 23 4.44 3.92 -12.32
C VAL A 23 4.22 3.72 -13.83
N PRO A 24 4.27 4.74 -14.71
CA PRO A 24 4.00 4.55 -16.14
C PRO A 24 4.87 3.50 -16.82
N ASP A 25 6.18 3.55 -16.56
CA ASP A 25 7.18 2.65 -17.17
C ASP A 25 7.75 1.61 -16.18
N GLY A 26 7.35 1.70 -14.91
CA GLY A 26 7.82 0.83 -13.83
C GLY A 26 7.26 -0.58 -13.95
N ARG A 27 8.12 -1.58 -13.68
CA ARG A 27 7.70 -2.98 -13.60
C ARG A 27 7.02 -3.23 -12.26
N THR A 28 5.87 -3.92 -12.25
CA THR A 28 5.10 -4.20 -11.03
C THR A 28 5.93 -4.82 -9.91
N HIS A 29 6.75 -5.84 -10.17
CA HIS A 29 7.61 -6.45 -9.14
C HIS A 29 8.66 -5.49 -8.52
N ARG A 30 8.90 -4.32 -9.11
CA ARG A 30 9.77 -3.27 -8.53
C ARG A 30 8.96 -2.22 -7.78
N LEU A 31 7.75 -1.94 -8.26
CA LEU A 31 6.83 -0.98 -7.65
C LEU A 31 6.15 -1.56 -6.41
N ALA A 32 5.85 -2.85 -6.40
CA ALA A 32 5.22 -3.55 -5.30
C ALA A 32 5.98 -3.41 -3.97
N PRO A 33 7.28 -3.78 -3.86
CA PRO A 33 8.02 -3.62 -2.61
C PRO A 33 8.21 -2.15 -2.21
N LEU A 34 8.27 -1.22 -3.18
CA LEU A 34 8.32 0.21 -2.88
C LEU A 34 7.04 0.68 -2.17
N ILE A 35 5.87 0.32 -2.71
CA ILE A 35 4.57 0.68 -2.16
C ILE A 35 4.33 -0.04 -0.83
N ALA A 36 4.73 -1.31 -0.72
CA ALA A 36 4.72 -2.04 0.54
C ALA A 36 5.54 -1.32 1.62
N GLY A 37 6.74 -0.84 1.29
CA GLY A 37 7.55 -0.03 2.20
C GLY A 37 6.89 1.30 2.60
N MET A 38 6.16 1.94 1.67
CA MET A 38 5.35 3.13 1.99
C MET A 38 4.24 2.79 2.99
N LEU A 39 3.56 1.65 2.81
CA LEU A 39 2.52 1.18 3.74
C LEU A 39 3.10 0.83 5.11
N GLN A 40 4.23 0.13 5.17
CA GLN A 40 4.93 -0.17 6.43
C GLN A 40 5.35 1.09 7.18
N TYR A 41 5.84 2.11 6.46
CA TYR A 41 6.13 3.42 7.02
C TYR A 41 4.85 4.07 7.59
N ALA A 42 3.74 4.04 6.85
CA ALA A 42 2.47 4.57 7.32
C ALA A 42 1.91 3.83 8.54
N SER A 43 2.00 2.49 8.56
CA SER A 43 1.59 1.65 9.70
C SER A 43 2.42 1.96 10.96
N THR A 44 3.73 2.15 10.80
CA THR A 44 4.62 2.57 11.90
C THR A 44 4.15 3.90 12.50
N LEU A 45 3.91 4.92 11.65
CA LEU A 45 3.42 6.22 12.13
C LEU A 45 2.01 6.15 12.73
N ALA A 46 1.14 5.28 12.20
CA ALA A 46 -0.18 5.04 12.76
C ALA A 46 -0.06 4.47 14.18
N TYR A 47 0.80 3.46 14.38
CA TYR A 47 1.07 2.88 15.69
C TYR A 47 1.66 3.90 16.67
N GLU A 48 2.66 4.68 16.26
CA GLU A 48 3.26 5.72 17.12
C GLU A 48 2.24 6.76 17.60
N LYS A 49 1.25 7.07 16.76
CA LYS A 49 0.26 8.13 17.04
C LYS A 49 -0.97 7.63 17.81
N TYR A 50 -1.39 6.39 17.58
CA TYR A 50 -2.66 5.86 18.08
C TYR A 50 -2.52 4.61 18.96
N GLY A 51 -1.34 3.97 18.98
CA GLY A 51 -1.12 2.69 19.63
C GLY A 51 -2.08 1.62 19.11
N ASP A 52 -2.56 0.77 20.03
CA ASP A 52 -3.48 -0.33 19.73
C ASP A 52 -4.96 0.10 19.61
N ASN A 53 -5.27 1.39 19.78
CA ASN A 53 -6.66 1.88 19.81
C ASN A 53 -6.95 2.95 18.74
N PRO A 54 -6.68 2.70 17.44
CA PRO A 54 -7.16 3.58 16.39
C PRO A 54 -8.69 3.55 16.31
N GLU A 55 -9.30 4.64 15.86
CA GLU A 55 -10.75 4.70 15.61
C GLU A 55 -11.14 3.65 14.56
N GLU A 56 -12.14 2.82 14.86
CA GLU A 56 -12.65 1.79 13.94
C GLU A 56 -13.12 2.41 12.61
N GLY A 57 -12.77 1.77 11.50
CA GLY A 57 -13.03 2.31 10.15
C GLY A 57 -12.13 3.48 9.73
N SER A 58 -11.17 3.91 10.56
CA SER A 58 -10.15 4.88 10.13
C SER A 58 -9.04 4.20 9.30
N VAL A 59 -8.35 4.97 8.46
CA VAL A 59 -7.18 4.45 7.73
C VAL A 59 -6.07 3.96 8.66
N ALA A 60 -5.93 4.54 9.86
CA ALA A 60 -4.99 4.05 10.87
C ALA A 60 -5.39 2.65 11.35
N HIS A 61 -6.67 2.42 11.60
CA HIS A 61 -7.19 1.09 11.92
C HIS A 61 -6.96 0.11 10.77
N SER A 62 -7.29 0.48 9.54
CA SER A 62 -7.04 -0.36 8.37
C SER A 62 -5.57 -0.73 8.19
N LEU A 63 -4.64 0.21 8.38
CA LEU A 63 -3.19 -0.04 8.25
C LEU A 63 -2.67 -1.04 9.29
N LEU A 64 -3.11 -0.90 10.54
CA LEU A 64 -2.68 -1.79 11.62
C LEU A 64 -3.29 -3.18 11.47
N ARG A 65 -4.57 -3.27 11.10
CA ARG A 65 -5.23 -4.55 10.84
C ARG A 65 -4.67 -5.26 9.62
N ALA A 66 -4.41 -4.53 8.53
CA ALA A 66 -3.86 -5.12 7.31
C ALA A 66 -2.42 -5.59 7.52
N ALA A 67 -1.63 -4.97 8.41
CA ALA A 67 -0.29 -5.45 8.74
C ALA A 67 -0.29 -6.81 9.46
N GLU A 68 -1.42 -7.20 10.06
CA GLU A 68 -1.63 -8.50 10.71
C GLU A 68 -2.35 -9.50 9.80
N ALA A 69 -2.76 -9.09 8.59
CA ALA A 69 -3.48 -9.94 7.66
C ALA A 69 -2.59 -11.06 7.13
N TYR A 70 -3.17 -12.25 6.93
CA TYR A 70 -2.45 -13.39 6.37
C TYR A 70 -2.64 -13.51 4.85
N GLU A 71 -3.80 -13.11 4.35
CA GLU A 71 -4.16 -13.23 2.93
C GLU A 71 -4.22 -11.84 2.26
N PRO A 72 -3.72 -11.69 1.02
CA PRO A 72 -3.77 -10.42 0.29
C PRO A 72 -5.18 -9.85 0.12
N ALA A 73 -6.19 -10.72 0.00
CA ALA A 73 -7.59 -10.30 -0.14
C ALA A 73 -8.11 -9.56 1.10
N GLU A 74 -7.72 -9.98 2.30
CA GLU A 74 -8.08 -9.29 3.55
C GLU A 74 -7.42 -7.90 3.62
N ALA A 75 -6.14 -7.82 3.23
CA ALA A 75 -5.44 -6.54 3.15
C ALA A 75 -6.07 -5.61 2.08
N GLU A 76 -6.58 -6.17 0.98
CA GLU A 76 -7.26 -5.42 -0.07
C GLU A 76 -8.61 -4.86 0.38
N GLU A 77 -9.39 -5.61 1.14
CA GLU A 77 -10.64 -5.10 1.75
C GLU A 77 -10.37 -3.89 2.67
N LEU A 78 -9.23 -3.88 3.35
CA LEU A 78 -8.87 -2.83 4.31
C LEU A 78 -8.19 -1.60 3.66
N LEU A 79 -7.34 -1.81 2.66
CA LEU A 79 -6.45 -0.78 2.09
C LEU A 79 -6.68 -0.50 0.60
N GLY A 80 -7.53 -1.27 -0.08
CA GLY A 80 -7.80 -1.15 -1.51
C GLY A 80 -8.21 0.27 -1.89
N GLU A 81 -9.28 0.79 -1.29
CA GLU A 81 -9.78 2.15 -1.58
C GLU A 81 -8.72 3.24 -1.29
N VAL A 82 -7.89 3.05 -0.25
CA VAL A 82 -6.82 3.98 0.11
C VAL A 82 -5.76 4.04 -0.99
N LEU A 83 -5.36 2.89 -1.52
CA LEU A 83 -4.39 2.79 -2.59
C LEU A 83 -4.97 3.24 -3.92
N GLU A 84 -6.22 2.91 -4.23
CA GLU A 84 -6.90 3.40 -5.42
C GLU A 84 -6.97 4.93 -5.44
N GLN A 85 -7.28 5.56 -4.31
CA GLN A 85 -7.22 7.01 -4.17
C GLN A 85 -5.81 7.54 -4.43
N LEU A 86 -4.77 6.94 -3.84
CA LEU A 86 -3.38 7.36 -4.03
C LEU A 86 -2.95 7.30 -5.51
N PHE A 87 -3.30 6.22 -6.21
CA PHE A 87 -3.02 6.06 -7.64
C PHE A 87 -3.81 7.04 -8.51
N SER A 88 -5.08 7.27 -8.17
CA SER A 88 -5.95 8.25 -8.82
C SER A 88 -5.39 9.67 -8.72
N GLU A 89 -4.93 10.09 -7.54
CA GLU A 89 -4.30 11.40 -7.31
C GLU A 89 -2.93 11.52 -7.99
N ALA A 90 -2.18 10.43 -8.09
CA ALA A 90 -0.97 10.33 -8.90
C ALA A 90 -1.26 10.38 -10.41
N LYS A 91 -2.52 10.20 -10.83
CA LYS A 91 -3.00 10.17 -12.22
C LYS A 91 -2.38 9.03 -13.02
N VAL A 92 -2.20 7.88 -12.38
CA VAL A 92 -1.62 6.68 -12.97
C VAL A 92 -2.55 5.48 -12.75
N LYS A 93 -2.56 4.55 -13.69
CA LYS A 93 -3.33 3.30 -13.55
C LYS A 93 -2.53 2.32 -12.68
N TYR A 94 -3.20 1.55 -11.84
CA TYR A 94 -2.61 0.40 -11.12
C TYR A 94 -2.84 -0.93 -11.83
N GLN A 95 -3.95 -1.08 -12.57
CA GLN A 95 -4.24 -2.25 -13.40
C GLN A 95 -3.26 -2.34 -14.59
N ARG A 96 -2.80 -3.55 -14.88
CA ARG A 96 -1.91 -3.87 -15.98
C ARG A 96 -2.38 -5.14 -16.69
N MET A 97 -2.00 -5.23 -17.96
CA MET A 97 -2.25 -6.41 -18.79
C MET A 97 -0.92 -6.87 -19.38
N SER A 98 -0.65 -8.17 -19.30
CA SER A 98 0.56 -8.77 -19.85
C SER A 98 0.46 -8.88 -21.38
N SER A 99 1.59 -9.09 -22.06
CA SER A 99 1.57 -9.40 -23.50
C SER A 99 0.86 -10.71 -23.84
N ARG A 100 0.56 -11.54 -22.84
CA ARG A 100 -0.19 -12.79 -22.94
C ARG A 100 -1.68 -12.62 -22.61
N GLY A 101 -2.10 -11.42 -22.21
CA GLY A 101 -3.48 -11.11 -21.84
C GLY A 101 -3.81 -11.38 -20.36
N ASP A 102 -2.81 -11.66 -19.52
CA ASP A 102 -3.03 -11.85 -18.09
C ASP A 102 -3.18 -10.48 -17.42
N ASP A 103 -4.27 -10.28 -16.69
CA ASP A 103 -4.47 -9.10 -15.86
C ASP A 103 -3.69 -9.24 -14.55
N TYR A 104 -3.02 -8.17 -14.14
CA TYR A 104 -2.35 -8.10 -12.84
C TYR A 104 -2.41 -6.68 -12.28
N SER A 105 -2.46 -6.57 -10.96
CA SER A 105 -2.62 -5.30 -10.25
C SER A 105 -1.35 -4.93 -9.48
N ILE A 106 -0.90 -3.69 -9.61
CA ILE A 106 0.19 -3.17 -8.77
C ILE A 106 -0.23 -3.14 -7.30
N ILE A 107 -1.51 -2.85 -7.02
CA ILE A 107 -2.06 -2.81 -5.65
C ILE A 107 -1.99 -4.20 -5.01
N GLU A 108 -2.52 -5.22 -5.70
CA GLU A 108 -2.51 -6.61 -5.22
C GLU A 108 -1.08 -7.08 -4.94
N SER A 109 -0.16 -6.84 -5.87
CA SER A 109 1.26 -7.20 -5.67
C SER A 109 1.88 -6.44 -4.49
N ALA A 110 1.55 -5.16 -4.30
CA ALA A 110 2.07 -4.38 -3.17
C ALA A 110 1.49 -4.85 -1.82
N LEU A 111 0.23 -5.25 -1.78
CA LEU A 111 -0.40 -5.79 -0.57
C LEU A 111 0.18 -7.16 -0.20
N TYR A 112 0.46 -8.02 -1.19
CA TYR A 112 1.19 -9.26 -0.97
C TYR A 112 2.55 -9.00 -0.30
N GLU A 113 3.36 -8.10 -0.87
CA GLU A 113 4.67 -7.72 -0.30
C GLU A 113 4.54 -7.03 1.06
N PHE A 114 3.45 -6.30 1.30
CA PHE A 114 3.20 -5.59 2.56
C PHE A 114 2.93 -6.55 3.71
N ILE A 115 2.09 -7.56 3.53
CA ILE A 115 1.77 -8.51 4.61
C ILE A 115 2.89 -9.53 4.85
N HIS A 116 3.67 -9.86 3.81
CA HIS A 116 4.83 -10.75 3.90
C HIS A 116 6.14 -9.98 4.22
N TRP A 117 6.05 -8.74 4.71
CA TRP A 117 7.22 -7.86 4.87
C TRP A 117 8.31 -8.44 5.78
N TYR A 118 7.91 -9.19 6.81
CA TYR A 118 8.83 -9.82 7.76
C TYR A 118 9.02 -11.32 7.51
N ASP A 119 8.40 -11.86 6.46
CA ASP A 119 8.51 -13.28 6.16
C ASP A 119 9.94 -13.61 5.78
N MET A 120 10.55 -14.51 6.55
CA MET A 120 11.87 -15.00 6.26
C MET A 120 11.76 -16.19 5.29
N PRO A 121 12.35 -16.12 4.07
CA PRO A 121 12.18 -17.16 3.05
C PRO A 121 12.77 -18.53 3.42
N TRP A 122 13.41 -18.66 4.59
CA TRP A 122 13.96 -19.89 5.14
C TRP A 122 13.21 -20.40 6.39
N GLU A 123 12.10 -19.78 6.77
CA GLU A 123 11.23 -20.24 7.87
C GLU A 123 10.04 -21.10 7.40
N ALA A 124 10.00 -21.43 6.11
CA ALA A 124 9.06 -22.35 5.50
C ALA A 124 9.54 -23.81 5.52
#